data_AF-F3GNJ5-F1
#
_entry.id   AF-F3GNJ5-F1
#
_cell.length_a   1.000
_cell.length_b   1.000
_cell.length_c   1.000
_cell.angle_alpha   90.00
_cell.angle_beta   90.00
_cell.angle_gamma   90.00
#
_symmetry.space_group_name_H-M   'P 1'
#
loop_
_entity.id
_entity.type
_entity.pdbx_description
1 polymer ?
#
loop_
_entity_poly.entity_id
_entity_poly.type
_entity_poly.pdbx_seq_one_letter_code
_entity_poly.pdbx_strand_id
1 'polypeptide(L)'
;DKTTIGSEADTAQLVADSLGLQLNVVQTSWEDWPLGVSSGKYDAVISNVTVTEARKKRFDFATYRQDVLGFYVKTNSKISEIKQAS
;
A
#
# COMPACT_ATOMS: atom_id res chain seq x y z
N ASP A 1 -19.14 -12.39 -6.52
CA ASP A 1 -18.72 -11.54 -5.40
C ASP A 1 -17.42 -12.07 -4.81
N LYS A 2 -16.33 -11.30 -4.92
CA LYS A 2 -15.06 -11.59 -4.28
C LYS A 2 -14.90 -10.58 -3.15
N THR A 3 -15.09 -11.04 -1.91
CA THR A 3 -14.71 -10.26 -0.75
C THR A 3 -13.20 -10.04 -0.81
N THR A 4 -12.77 -8.79 -0.95
CA THR A 4 -11.35 -8.45 -0.89
C THR A 4 -10.90 -8.63 0.56
N ILE A 5 -10.25 -9.75 0.84
CA ILE A 5 -9.71 -10.09 2.16
C ILE A 5 -8.22 -9.74 2.15
N GLY A 6 -7.78 -8.96 3.14
CA GLY A 6 -6.39 -8.53 3.26
C GLY A 6 -6.27 -7.28 4.13
N SER A 7 -5.07 -7.04 4.67
CA SER A 7 -4.84 -5.95 5.63
C SER A 7 -5.15 -4.56 5.04
N GLU A 8 -5.03 -4.39 3.73
CA GLU A 8 -5.38 -3.15 3.04
C GLU A 8 -6.90 -2.88 3.06
N ALA A 9 -7.73 -3.92 2.87
CA ALA A 9 -9.18 -3.78 2.94
C ALA A 9 -9.65 -3.51 4.38
N ASP A 10 -9.04 -4.17 5.37
CA ASP A 10 -9.31 -3.93 6.79
C ASP A 10 -8.94 -2.49 7.19
N THR A 11 -7.78 -2.01 6.71
CA THR A 11 -7.34 -0.62 6.94
C THR A 11 -8.31 0.37 6.30
N ALA A 12 -8.77 0.10 5.07
CA ALA A 12 -9.74 0.94 4.38
C ALA A 12 -11.07 1.02 5.13
N GLN A 13 -11.54 -0.10 5.67
CA GLN A 13 -12.77 -0.14 6.47
C GLN A 13 -12.62 0.68 7.76
N LEU A 14 -11.51 0.52 8.48
CA LEU A 14 -11.25 1.30 9.70
C LEU A 14 -11.18 2.81 9.44
N VAL A 15 -10.60 3.23 8.31
CA VAL A 15 -10.58 4.64 7.89
C VAL A 15 -12.00 5.14 7.58
N ALA A 16 -12.78 4.37 6.82
CA ALA A 16 -14.16 4.74 6.49
C ALA A 16 -15.03 4.85 7.75
N ASP A 17 -14.95 3.87 8.66
CA ASP A 17 -15.70 3.86 9.92
C ASP A 17 -15.34 5.06 10.81
N SER A 18 -14.04 5.37 10.94
CA SER A 18 -13.54 6.53 11.70
C SER A 18 -14.08 7.87 11.17
N LEU A 19 -14.31 7.95 9.86
CA LEU A 19 -14.84 9.13 9.19
C LEU A 19 -16.38 9.11 9.04
N GLY A 20 -17.06 8.04 9.46
CA GLY A 20 -18.50 7.87 9.27
C GLY A 20 -18.93 7.71 7.81
N LEU A 21 -18.04 7.17 6.96
CA LEU A 21 -18.25 6.98 5.52
C LEU A 21 -18.60 5.52 5.19
N GLN A 22 -19.26 5.32 4.05
CA GLN A 22 -19.46 3.98 3.49
C GLN A 22 -18.29 3.58 2.60
N LEU A 23 -17.67 2.44 2.87
CA LEU A 23 -16.57 1.93 2.05
C LEU A 23 -17.10 1.37 0.72
N ASN A 24 -16.57 1.89 -0.39
CA ASN A 24 -16.75 1.32 -1.72
C ASN A 24 -15.41 0.86 -2.28
N VAL A 25 -15.18 -0.46 -2.30
CA VAL A 25 -13.92 -1.03 -2.80
C VAL A 25 -13.95 -1.16 -4.31
N VAL A 26 -13.09 -0.40 -4.99
CA VAL A 26 -12.90 -0.47 -6.44
C VAL A 26 -11.58 -1.19 -6.75
N GLN A 27 -11.67 -2.38 -7.33
CA GLN A 27 -10.48 -3.09 -7.81
C GLN A 27 -9.96 -2.42 -9.10
N THR A 28 -8.68 -2.07 -9.13
CA THR A 28 -8.04 -1.43 -10.28
C THR A 28 -6.65 -2.03 -10.54
N SER A 29 -6.07 -1.72 -11.70
CA SER A 29 -4.72 -2.15 -12.03
C SER A 29 -3.69 -1.23 -11.37
N TRP A 30 -2.45 -1.70 -11.23
CA TRP A 30 -1.35 -0.87 -10.72
C TRP A 30 -1.04 0.31 -11.65
N GLU A 31 -1.25 0.15 -12.95
CA GLU A 31 -0.98 1.17 -13.95
C GLU A 31 -1.97 2.34 -13.83
N ASP A 32 -3.22 2.04 -13.46
CA ASP A 32 -4.34 2.98 -13.53
C ASP A 32 -4.53 3.79 -12.24
N TRP A 33 -3.99 3.34 -11.11
CA TRP A 33 -4.19 3.98 -9.81
C TRP A 33 -3.86 5.48 -9.80
N PRO A 34 -2.73 5.95 -10.39
CA PRO A 34 -2.37 7.36 -10.30
C PRO A 34 -3.38 8.27 -10.98
N LEU A 35 -3.82 7.90 -12.19
CA LEU A 35 -4.79 8.69 -12.95
C LEU A 35 -6.18 8.63 -12.31
N GLY A 36 -6.58 7.48 -11.77
CA GLY A 36 -7.89 7.35 -11.12
C GLY A 36 -8.02 8.21 -9.87
N VAL A 37 -6.99 8.33 -9.03
CA VAL A 37 -7.00 9.28 -7.90
C VAL A 37 -7.03 10.72 -8.42
N SER A 38 -6.12 11.09 -9.33
CA SER A 38 -6.02 12.48 -9.82
C SER A 38 -7.26 12.96 -10.57
N SER A 39 -8.05 12.06 -11.15
CA SER A 39 -9.30 12.37 -11.86
C SER A 39 -10.54 12.33 -10.98
N GLY A 40 -10.42 11.90 -9.71
CA GLY A 40 -11.56 11.73 -8.81
C GLY A 40 -12.41 10.50 -9.08
N LYS A 41 -11.89 9.50 -9.83
CA LYS A 41 -12.58 8.21 -10.03
C LYS A 41 -12.72 7.43 -8.72
N TYR A 42 -11.79 7.63 -7.79
CA TYR A 42 -11.84 7.17 -6.41
C TYR A 42 -11.02 8.11 -5.53
N ASP A 43 -11.39 8.18 -4.24
CA ASP A 43 -10.87 9.18 -3.31
C ASP A 43 -9.48 8.84 -2.78
N ALA A 44 -9.15 7.56 -2.66
CA ALA A 44 -7.89 7.10 -2.08
C ALA A 44 -7.43 5.76 -2.64
N VAL A 45 -6.12 5.50 -2.54
CA VAL A 45 -5.52 4.20 -2.80
C VAL A 45 -4.88 3.71 -1.51
N ILE A 46 -5.34 2.54 -1.04
CA ILE A 46 -4.80 1.87 0.14
C ILE A 46 -4.11 0.60 -0.33
N SER A 47 -2.79 0.71 -0.53
CA SER A 47 -1.93 -0.38 -0.99
C SER A 47 -0.48 -0.09 -0.56
N ASN A 48 0.44 -1.03 -0.85
CA ASN A 48 1.88 -0.84 -0.63
C ASN A 48 2.49 0.09 -1.70
N VAL A 49 2.03 1.34 -1.71
CA VAL A 49 2.56 2.38 -2.59
C VAL A 49 3.78 3.00 -1.94
N THR A 50 4.96 2.75 -2.52
CA THR A 50 6.20 3.40 -2.06
C THR A 50 6.11 4.92 -2.16
N VAL A 51 6.44 5.60 -1.07
CA VAL A 51 6.53 7.06 -0.99
C VAL A 51 7.79 7.53 -1.71
N THR A 52 7.63 8.41 -2.71
CA THR A 52 8.76 9.04 -3.42
C THR A 52 8.53 10.54 -3.54
N GLU A 53 9.61 11.32 -3.66
CA GLU A 53 9.52 12.78 -3.81
C GLU A 53 8.71 13.20 -5.06
N ALA A 54 8.81 12.43 -6.15
CA ALA A 54 8.03 12.68 -7.35
C ALA A 54 6.51 12.48 -7.11
N ARG A 55 6.13 11.50 -6.27
CA ARG A 55 4.72 11.24 -5.95
C ARG A 55 4.16 12.24 -4.94
N LYS A 56 4.95 12.67 -3.94
CA LYS A 56 4.53 13.71 -2.98
C LYS A 56 4.16 15.04 -3.65
N LYS A 57 4.73 15.34 -4.82
CA LYS A 57 4.35 16.53 -5.62
C LYS A 57 2.94 16.43 -6.23
N ARG A 58 2.33 15.24 -6.25
CA ARG A 58 1.06 14.96 -6.95
C ARG A 58 -0.02 14.38 -6.05
N PHE A 59 0.36 13.75 -4.94
CA PHE A 59 -0.53 13.06 -4.03
C PHE A 59 -0.12 13.34 -2.58
N ASP A 60 -1.13 13.42 -1.72
CA ASP A 60 -0.93 13.40 -0.28
C ASP A 60 -0.80 11.96 0.21
N PHE A 61 0.11 11.73 1.17
CA PHE A 61 0.41 10.42 1.71
C PHE A 61 0.14 10.37 3.22
N ALA A 62 -0.58 9.33 3.65
CA ALA A 62 -0.62 8.89 5.04
C ALA A 62 0.20 7.59 5.16
N THR A 63 1.29 7.62 5.92
CA THR A 63 2.12 6.43 6.14
C THR A 63 1.61 5.65 7.34
N TYR A 64 1.14 4.43 7.12
CA TYR A 64 0.63 3.52 8.16
C TYR A 64 1.48 2.26 8.31
N ARG A 65 2.54 2.11 7.50
CA ARG A 65 3.54 1.03 7.59
C ARG A 65 4.95 1.58 7.44
N GLN A 66 5.88 0.96 8.15
CA GLN A 66 7.31 1.14 7.93
C GLN A 66 7.80 0.04 6.99
N ASP A 67 8.30 0.43 5.82
CA ASP A 67 8.90 -0.50 4.88
C ASP A 67 10.32 -0.85 5.35
N VAL A 68 10.60 -2.15 5.49
CA VAL A 68 11.91 -2.68 5.89
C VAL A 68 12.34 -3.70 4.85
N LEU A 69 13.43 -3.41 4.16
CA LEU A 69 14.01 -4.31 3.17
C LEU A 69 14.86 -5.38 3.86
N GLY A 70 14.68 -6.64 3.45
CA GLY A 70 15.44 -7.78 3.97
C GLY A 70 15.56 -8.88 2.93
N PHE A 71 16.54 -9.76 3.15
CA PHE A 71 16.73 -10.95 2.33
C PHE A 71 16.19 -12.17 3.06
N TYR A 72 15.43 -13.01 2.34
CA TYR A 72 14.95 -14.28 2.86
C TYR A 72 15.90 -15.41 2.45
N VAL A 73 16.27 -16.26 3.41
CA VAL A 73 17.05 -17.48 3.18
C VAL A 73 16.30 -18.68 3.71
N LYS A 74 16.60 -19.88 3.19
CA LYS A 74 16.06 -21.13 3.75
C LYS A 74 16.47 -21.27 5.22
N THR A 75 15.63 -21.93 6.01
CA THR A 75 15.90 -22.18 7.45
C THR A 75 17.19 -22.97 7.71
N ASN A 76 17.69 -23.73 6.72
CA ASN A 76 18.95 -24.46 6.77
C ASN A 76 20.13 -23.75 6.06
N SER A 77 19.98 -22.46 5.73
CA SER A 77 21.04 -21.69 5.09
C SER A 77 22.19 -21.41 6.06
N LYS A 78 23.42 -21.36 5.53
CA LYS A 78 24.61 -20.90 6.27
C LYS A 78 24.71 -19.38 6.35
N ILE A 79 23.87 -18.65 5.60
CA ILE A 79 23.85 -17.19 5.58
C ILE A 79 23.04 -16.70 6.78
N SER A 80 23.71 -16.03 7.72
CA SER A 80 23.10 -15.53 8.95
C SER A 80 23.03 -14.01 9.05
N GLU A 81 23.79 -13.27 8.23
CA GLU A 81 23.83 -11.81 8.26
C GLU A 81 24.24 -11.21 6.91
N ILE A 82 23.89 -9.94 6.70
CA ILE A 82 24.34 -9.13 5.57
C ILE A 82 25.49 -8.27 6.07
N LYS A 83 26.74 -8.63 5.73
CA LYS A 83 27.93 -7.88 6.17
C LYS A 83 28.15 -6.59 5.39
N GLN A 84 27.70 -6.54 4.14
CA GLN A 84 27.89 -5.41 3.25
C GLN A 84 26.78 -5.40 2.20
N ALA A 85 26.25 -4.21 1.92
CA ALA A 85 25.44 -3.93 0.74
C ALA A 85 26.23 -2.93 -0.10
N SER A 86 26.70 -3.36 -1.28
CA SER A 86 27.40 -2.52 -2.26
C SER A 86 26.47 -2.15 -3.39
#